data_AF-A0A7W4NY12-F1
#
_entry.id   AF-A0A7W4NY12-F1
#
_cell.length_a   1.000
_cell.length_b   1.000
_cell.length_c   1.000
_cell.angle_alpha   90.00
_cell.angle_beta   90.00
_cell.angle_gamma   90.00
#
_symmetry.space_group_name_H-M   'P 1'
#
loop_
_entity.id
_entity.type
_entity.pdbx_description
1 polymer ?
#
loop_
_entity_poly.entity_id
_entity_poly.type
_entity_poly.pdbx_seq_one_letter_code
_entity_poly.pdbx_strand_id
1 'polypeptide(L)'
;MIQRKANTYRLFPTSEQQETLARIAGSCRLVYNLALEQRRDWWRRYRAVTGKSISYNTQSAELTVVSGMQSPGPRDFISGLSHCH
;
A
#
# COMPACT_ATOMS: atom_id res chain seq x y z
N MET A 1 25.65 -4.76 -7.45
CA MET A 1 24.68 -5.55 -6.63
C MET A 1 24.61 -4.90 -5.25
N ILE A 2 23.53 -4.20 -4.91
CA ILE A 2 23.39 -3.50 -3.62
C ILE A 2 22.98 -4.51 -2.55
N GLN A 3 23.86 -4.80 -1.60
CA GLN A 3 23.57 -5.62 -0.43
C GLN A 3 22.84 -4.77 0.62
N ARG A 4 21.51 -4.85 0.67
CA ARG A 4 20.71 -4.24 1.75
C ARG A 4 20.74 -5.18 2.96
N LYS A 5 21.68 -4.98 3.88
CA LYS A 5 21.67 -5.67 5.18
C LYS A 5 20.65 -5.02 6.12
N ALA A 6 19.71 -5.82 6.61
CA ALA A 6 18.83 -5.42 7.70
C ALA A 6 19.49 -5.84 9.02
N ASN A 7 19.88 -4.87 9.84
CA ASN A 7 20.41 -5.15 11.18
C ASN A 7 19.25 -5.34 12.16
N THR A 8 19.23 -6.47 12.86
CA THR A 8 18.23 -6.76 13.90
C THR A 8 18.82 -6.44 15.27
N TYR A 9 18.13 -5.59 16.04
CA TYR A 9 18.53 -5.22 17.39
C TYR A 9 17.46 -5.62 18.39
N ARG A 10 17.89 -6.10 19.57
CA ARG A 10 16.99 -6.33 20.70
C ARG A 10 16.82 -5.03 21.46
N LEU A 11 15.58 -4.59 21.61
CA LEU A 11 15.25 -3.38 22.35
C LEU A 11 15.00 -3.72 23.82
N PHE A 12 15.55 -2.92 24.73
CA PHE A 12 15.29 -2.97 26.18
C PHE A 12 14.67 -1.64 26.63
N PRO A 13 13.41 -1.37 26.22
CA PRO A 13 12.74 -0.11 26.52
C PRO A 13 12.35 0.01 28.00
N THR A 14 12.37 1.25 28.51
CA THR A 14 11.75 1.61 29.80
C THR A 14 10.22 1.42 29.74
N SER A 15 9.53 1.43 30.88
CA SER A 15 8.06 1.27 30.93
C SER A 15 7.32 2.30 30.06
N GLU A 16 7.69 3.57 30.14
CA GLU A 16 7.11 4.65 29.32
C GLU A 16 7.34 4.45 27.81
N GLN A 17 8.54 3.98 27.45
CA GLN A 17 8.87 3.65 26.06
C GLN A 17 8.07 2.45 25.56
N GLN A 18 7.85 1.43 26.41
CA GLN A 18 7.03 0.27 26.06
C GLN A 18 5.59 0.68 25.76
N GLU A 19 5.00 1.51 26.61
CA GLU A 19 3.64 2.03 26.39
C GLU A 19 3.55 2.81 25.09
N THR A 20 4.53 3.67 24.81
CA THR A 20 4.57 4.46 23.59
C THR A 20 4.70 3.58 22.34
N LEU A 21 5.59 2.59 22.36
CA LEU A 21 5.75 1.62 21.27
C LEU A 21 4.47 0.79 21.07
N ALA A 22 3.83 0.37 22.15
CA ALA A 22 2.59 -0.41 22.10
C ALA A 22 1.44 0.42 21.48
N ARG A 23 1.29 1.69 21.85
CA ARG A 23 0.30 2.59 21.23
C ARG A 23 0.54 2.73 19.73
N ILE A 24 1.78 2.99 19.31
CA ILE A 24 2.13 3.16 17.90
C ILE A 24 1.85 1.86 17.12
N ALA A 25 2.36 0.72 17.61
CA ALA A 25 2.15 -0.57 16.97
C ALA A 25 0.66 -0.95 16.90
N GLY A 26 -0.09 -0.67 17.96
CA GLY A 26 -1.53 -0.86 18.02
C GLY A 26 -2.28 -0.02 16.99
N SER A 27 -1.98 1.28 16.91
CA SER A 27 -2.56 2.18 15.91
C SER A 27 -2.25 1.76 14.48
N CYS A 28 -1.00 1.41 14.19
CA CYS A 28 -0.61 0.90 12.88
C CYS A 28 -1.35 -0.39 12.52
N ARG A 29 -1.43 -1.33 13.47
CA ARG A 29 -2.15 -2.60 13.28
C ARG A 29 -3.64 -2.37 13.03
N LEU A 30 -4.25 -1.46 13.79
CA LEU A 30 -5.67 -1.10 13.64
C LEU A 30 -5.94 -0.53 12.24
N VAL A 31 -5.17 0.48 11.84
CA VAL A 31 -5.33 1.13 10.52
C VAL A 31 -5.11 0.13 9.39
N TYR A 32 -4.08 -0.72 9.50
CA TYR A 32 -3.81 -1.74 8.50
C TYR A 32 -4.95 -2.76 8.38
N ASN A 33 -5.45 -3.27 9.51
CA ASN A 33 -6.55 -4.23 9.52
C ASN A 33 -7.83 -3.61 8.94
N LEU A 34 -8.16 -2.38 9.31
CA LEU A 34 -9.33 -1.69 8.77
C LEU A 34 -9.24 -1.50 7.26
N ALA A 35 -8.08 -1.06 6.75
CA ALA A 35 -7.86 -0.92 5.32
C ALA A 35 -7.95 -2.27 4.58
N LEU A 36 -7.46 -3.35 5.20
CA LEU A 36 -7.52 -4.70 4.64
C LEU A 36 -8.97 -5.20 4.59
N GLU A 37 -9.75 -4.98 5.65
CA GLU A 37 -11.18 -5.31 5.71
C GLU A 37 -11.98 -4.55 4.65
N GLN A 38 -11.77 -3.22 4.56
CA GLN A 38 -12.40 -2.39 3.53
C GLN A 38 -12.09 -2.92 2.13
N ARG A 39 -10.81 -3.21 1.83
CA ARG A 39 -10.40 -3.77 0.54
C ARG A 39 -11.06 -5.11 0.27
N ARG A 40 -11.09 -6.01 1.27
CA ARG A 40 -11.69 -7.35 1.14
C ARG A 40 -13.18 -7.24 0.84
N ASP A 41 -13.90 -6.43 1.61
CA ASP A 41 -15.35 -6.34 1.53
C ASP A 41 -15.80 -5.63 0.26
N TRP A 42 -15.10 -4.56 -0.14
CA TRP A 42 -15.37 -3.86 -1.40
C TRP A 42 -15.08 -4.75 -2.60
N TRP A 43 -13.97 -5.50 -2.57
CA TRP A 43 -13.65 -6.44 -3.63
C TRP A 43 -14.65 -7.58 -3.74
N ARG A 44 -15.10 -8.14 -2.61
CA ARG A 44 -16.14 -9.19 -2.59
C ARG A 44 -17.45 -8.67 -3.17
N ARG A 45 -17.89 -7.49 -2.75
CA ARG A 45 -19.11 -6.84 -3.26
C ARG A 45 -19.00 -6.57 -4.76
N TYR A 46 -17.89 -5.98 -5.19
CA TYR A 46 -17.65 -5.71 -6.62
C TYR A 46 -17.71 -7.01 -7.43
N ARG A 47 -16.97 -8.05 -7.02
CA ARG A 47 -16.97 -9.35 -7.69
C ARG A 47 -18.36 -9.98 -7.72
N ALA A 48 -19.15 -9.87 -6.66
CA ALA A 48 -20.53 -10.39 -6.64
C ALA A 48 -21.45 -9.66 -7.64
N VAL A 49 -21.24 -8.35 -7.85
CA VAL A 49 -22.07 -7.53 -8.75
C VAL A 49 -21.63 -7.65 -10.21
N THR A 50 -20.33 -7.63 -10.51
CA THR A 50 -19.81 -7.61 -11.90
C THR A 50 -19.21 -8.93 -12.37
N GLY A 51 -18.96 -9.90 -11.48
CA GLY A 51 -18.27 -11.16 -11.80
C GLY A 51 -16.77 -10.99 -12.10
N LYS A 52 -16.25 -9.76 -12.05
CA LYS A 52 -14.87 -9.41 -12.45
C LYS A 52 -14.00 -9.09 -11.24
N SER A 53 -12.68 -9.25 -11.39
CA SER A 53 -11.70 -8.75 -10.42
C SER A 53 -11.16 -7.39 -10.87
N ILE A 54 -11.16 -6.41 -9.97
CA ILE A 54 -10.46 -5.13 -10.21
C ILE A 54 -8.96 -5.38 -10.12
N SER A 55 -8.26 -5.20 -11.25
CA SER A 55 -6.81 -5.09 -11.28
C SER A 55 -6.39 -3.62 -11.23
N TYR A 56 -5.13 -3.37 -10.84
CA TYR A 56 -4.57 -2.01 -10.86
C TYR A 56 -4.75 -1.30 -12.21
N ASN A 57 -4.50 -2.02 -13.32
CA ASN A 57 -4.62 -1.46 -14.67
C ASN A 57 -6.07 -1.05 -14.98
N THR A 58 -7.04 -1.88 -14.57
CA THR A 58 -8.46 -1.59 -14.74
C THR A 58 -8.85 -0.35 -13.94
N GLN A 59 -8.43 -0.29 -12.68
CA GLN A 59 -8.76 0.84 -11.80
C GLN A 59 -8.08 2.15 -12.22
N SER A 60 -6.84 2.09 -12.71
CA SER A 60 -6.12 3.27 -13.23
C SER A 60 -6.76 3.82 -14.51
N ALA A 61 -7.24 2.94 -15.40
CA ALA A 61 -8.00 3.35 -16.57
C ALA A 61 -9.34 4.01 -16.18
N GLU A 62 -10.08 3.40 -15.24
CA GLU A 62 -11.33 3.97 -14.70
C GLU A 62 -11.10 5.34 -14.03
N LEU A 63 -10.04 5.47 -13.24
CA LEU A 63 -9.65 6.73 -12.59
C LEU A 63 -9.26 7.81 -13.61
N THR A 64 -8.60 7.43 -14.71
CA THR A 64 -8.27 8.36 -15.80
C THR A 64 -9.53 8.91 -16.46
N VAL A 65 -10.54 8.06 -16.65
CA VAL A 65 -11.85 8.46 -17.19
C VAL A 65 -12.57 9.41 -16.23
N VAL A 66 -12.57 9.11 -14.92
CA VAL A 66 -13.29 9.92 -13.93
C VAL A 66 -12.56 11.23 -13.61
N SER A 67 -11.23 11.22 -13.56
CA SER A 67 -10.42 12.38 -13.16
C SER A 67 -10.07 13.32 -14.31
N GLY A 68 -10.29 12.90 -15.57
CA GLY A 68 -9.89 13.68 -16.76
C GLY A 68 -8.38 13.87 -16.93
N MET A 69 -7.56 13.26 -16.07
CA MET A 69 -6.09 13.33 -16.08
C MET A 69 -5.50 12.03 -16.61
N GLN A 70 -4.61 12.13 -17.60
CA GLN A 70 -3.91 10.97 -18.17
C GLN A 70 -2.92 10.39 -17.15
N SER A 71 -3.23 9.22 -16.59
CA SER A 71 -2.28 8.50 -15.72
C SER A 71 -1.08 8.02 -16.55
N PRO A 72 0.18 8.31 -16.13
CA PRO A 72 1.34 7.66 -16.73
C PRO A 72 1.27 6.16 -16.42
N GLY A 73 1.40 5.33 -17.46
CA GLY A 73 1.34 3.90 -17.30
C GLY A 73 2.53 3.39 -16.48
N PRO A 74 2.46 2.18 -15.88
CA PRO A 74 3.57 1.61 -15.13
C PRO A 74 4.87 1.45 -15.95
N ARG A 75 4.79 1.49 -17.30
CA ARG A 75 5.96 1.52 -18.20
C ARG A 75 6.66 2.88 -18.24
N ASP A 76 5.96 3.97 -17.96
CA ASP A 76 6.47 5.34 -18.01
C ASP A 76 7.19 5.74 -16.71
N PHE A 77 6.86 5.07 -15.60
CA PHE A 77 7.52 5.31 -14.31
C PHE A 77 8.93 4.71 -14.25
N ILE A 78 9.17 3.60 -14.96
CA ILE A 78 10.48 2.92 -14.98
C ILE A 78 11.46 3.61 -15.93
N SER A 79 10.99 4.20 -17.03
CA SER A 79 11.84 4.94 -17.98
C SER A 79 12.33 6.30 -17.43
N GLY A 80 11.56 6.93 -16.53
CA GLY A 80 11.95 8.18 -15.86
C GLY A 80 13.07 8.01 -14.83
N LEU A 81 13.21 6.83 -14.22
CA LEU A 81 14.29 6.53 -13.27
C LEU A 81 15.63 6.19 -13.96
N SER A 82 15.61 5.88 -15.26
CA SER A 82 16.82 5.53 -16.01
C SER A 82 17.53 6.73 -16.64
N HIS A 83 16.95 7.94 -16.56
CA HIS A 83 17.53 9.20 -17.04
C HIS A 83 18.16 10.05 -15.93
N CYS A 84 18.17 9.58 -14.69
CA CYS A 84 18.92 10.18 -13.59
C CYS A 84 20.27 9.45 -13.47
N HIS A 85 21.20 9.71 -14.38
CA HIS A 85 22.59 9.27 -14.22
C HIS A 85 23.58 10.25 -14.84
#